data_AF-A0A961QTS4-F1
#
_entry.id   AF-A0A961QTS4-F1
#
_cell.length_a   1.000
_cell.length_b   1.000
_cell.length_c   1.000
_cell.angle_alpha   90.00
_cell.angle_beta   90.00
_cell.angle_gamma   90.00
#
_symmetry.space_group_name_H-M   'P 1'
#
loop_
_entity.id
_entity.type
_entity.pdbx_description
1 polymer ?
#
loop_
_entity_poly.entity_id
_entity_poly.type
_entity_poly.pdbx_seq_one_letter_code
_entity_poly.pdbx_strand_id
1 'polypeptide(L)'
;MLYLIVKALISGVVIAAASELSKRSPGLGALLVSLPLVSVLAMIWLWRDTGDPARIADHARATFWLVLPSLPMFLVLPGLMLRGVTFWPALGLSCLLTLTLYLAMIRVLAWLGIVL
;
A
#
# COMPACT_ATOMS: atom_id res chain seq x y z
N MET A 1 -19.91 4.24 -16.29
CA MET A 1 -20.10 4.43 -14.84
C MET A 1 -20.28 3.12 -14.08
N LEU A 2 -21.17 2.21 -14.51
CA LEU A 2 -21.38 0.90 -13.85
C LEU A 2 -20.07 0.11 -13.60
N TYR A 3 -19.16 0.10 -14.59
CA TYR A 3 -17.85 -0.55 -14.47
C TYR A 3 -16.99 0.00 -13.33
N LEU A 4 -16.98 1.32 -13.11
CA LEU A 4 -16.24 1.95 -12.02
C LEU A 4 -16.89 1.65 -10.65
N ILE A 5 -18.22 1.62 -10.60
CA ILE A 5 -18.97 1.25 -9.38
C ILE A 5 -18.64 -0.19 -8.97
N VAL A 6 -18.59 -1.12 -9.93
CA VAL A 6 -18.22 -2.51 -9.66
C VAL A 6 -16.77 -2.62 -9.15
N LYS A 7 -15.81 -1.92 -9.78
CA LYS A 7 -14.42 -1.86 -9.30
C LYS A 7 -14.35 -1.34 -7.85
N ALA A 8 -15.08 -0.26 -7.55
CA ALA A 8 -15.11 0.33 -6.21
C ALA A 8 -15.74 -0.59 -5.16
N LEU A 9 -16.86 -1.25 -5.48
CA LEU A 9 -17.52 -2.21 -4.58
C LEU A 9 -16.59 -3.38 -4.24
N ILE A 10 -15.93 -3.98 -5.24
CA ILE A 10 -15.00 -5.09 -5.02
C ILE A 10 -13.86 -4.67 -4.10
N SER A 11 -13.23 -3.52 -4.37
CA SER A 11 -12.16 -2.98 -3.52
C SER A 11 -12.64 -2.69 -2.09
N GLY A 12 -13.85 -2.14 -1.95
CA GLY A 12 -14.47 -1.88 -0.65
C GLY A 12 -14.72 -3.15 0.16
N VAL A 13 -15.16 -4.23 -0.49
CA VAL A 13 -15.35 -5.55 0.14
C VAL A 13 -14.03 -6.09 0.67
N VAL A 14 -12.93 -5.96 -0.09
CA VAL A 14 -11.60 -6.39 0.36
C VAL A 14 -11.17 -5.62 1.63
N ILE A 15 -11.35 -4.30 1.64
CA ILE A 15 -11.04 -3.47 2.82
C ILE A 15 -11.91 -3.85 4.02
N ALA A 16 -13.21 -4.04 3.81
CA ALA A 16 -14.14 -4.44 4.86
C ALA A 16 -13.78 -5.81 5.46
N ALA A 17 -13.44 -6.79 4.61
CA ALA A 17 -12.99 -8.10 5.04
C ALA A 17 -11.69 -8.02 5.85
N ALA A 18 -10.72 -7.22 5.41
CA ALA A 18 -9.47 -6.99 6.13
C ALA A 18 -9.70 -6.38 7.52
N SER A 19 -10.59 -5.37 7.60
CA SER A 19 -10.94 -4.71 8.86
C SER A 19 -11.62 -5.67 9.83
N GLU A 20 -12.59 -6.46 9.36
CA GLU A 20 -13.34 -7.38 10.21
C GLU A 20 -12.48 -8.56 10.68
N LEU A 21 -11.61 -9.08 9.82
CA LEU A 21 -10.69 -10.15 10.19
C LEU A 21 -9.66 -9.70 11.23
N SER A 22 -9.15 -8.47 11.10
CA SER A 22 -8.21 -7.88 12.06
C SER A 22 -8.79 -7.72 13.46
N LYS A 23 -10.10 -7.47 13.60
CA LYS A 23 -10.79 -7.42 14.91
C LYS A 23 -10.85 -8.78 15.59
N ARG A 24 -11.03 -9.86 14.81
CA ARG A 24 -11.18 -11.22 15.33
C ARG A 24 -9.85 -11.91 15.58
N SER A 25 -8.88 -11.69 14.69
CA SER A 25 -7.53 -12.23 14.79
C SER A 25 -6.54 -11.25 14.18
N PRO A 26 -5.74 -10.54 15.01
CA PRO A 26 -4.74 -9.60 14.52
C PRO A 26 -3.73 -10.25 13.55
N GLY A 27 -3.37 -11.52 13.78
CA GLY A 27 -2.44 -12.26 12.91
C GLY A 27 -3.01 -12.57 11.52
N LEU A 28 -4.27 -13.04 11.45
CA LEU A 28 -4.94 -13.28 10.17
C LEU A 28 -5.26 -11.98 9.44
N GLY A 29 -5.60 -10.92 10.19
CA GLY A 29 -5.74 -9.57 9.67
C GLY A 29 -4.45 -9.04 9.05
N ALA A 30 -3.33 -9.19 9.76
CA ALA A 30 -2.01 -8.79 9.27
C ALA A 30 -1.61 -9.59 8.02
N LEU A 31 -1.88 -10.90 7.97
CA LEU A 31 -1.64 -11.72 6.78
C LEU A 31 -2.45 -11.18 5.59
N LEU A 32 -3.74 -10.94 5.76
CA LEU A 32 -4.61 -10.46 4.70
C LEU A 32 -4.22 -9.06 4.21
N VAL A 33 -3.85 -8.16 5.13
CA VAL A 33 -3.38 -6.80 4.80
C VAL A 33 -1.98 -6.82 4.16
N SER A 34 -1.12 -7.78 4.52
CA SER A 34 0.21 -7.93 3.91
C SER A 34 0.15 -8.44 2.47
N LEU A 35 -0.93 -9.12 2.09
CA LEU A 35 -1.14 -9.51 0.70
C LEU A 35 -1.38 -8.26 -0.14
N PRO A 36 -0.68 -8.09 -1.28
CA PRO A 36 -0.85 -6.93 -2.16
C PRO A 36 -2.13 -7.04 -3.00
N LEU A 37 -3.28 -7.35 -2.38
CA LEU A 37 -4.56 -7.60 -3.03
C LEU A 37 -4.99 -6.40 -3.89
N VAL A 38 -4.78 -5.19 -3.39
CA VAL A 38 -5.08 -3.95 -4.13
C VAL A 38 -4.23 -3.87 -5.40
N SER A 39 -2.91 -4.13 -5.29
CA SER A 39 -2.01 -4.12 -6.45
C SER A 39 -2.34 -5.23 -7.45
N VAL A 40 -2.64 -6.44 -6.98
CA VAL A 40 -3.06 -7.56 -7.84
C VAL A 40 -4.35 -7.22 -8.58
N LEU A 41 -5.35 -6.68 -7.90
CA LEU A 41 -6.59 -6.23 -8.53
C LEU A 41 -6.29 -5.15 -9.58
N ALA A 42 -5.48 -4.14 -9.24
CA ALA A 42 -5.09 -3.09 -10.17
C ALA A 42 -4.41 -3.66 -11.43
N MET A 43 -3.51 -4.64 -11.28
CA MET A 43 -2.86 -5.32 -12.41
C MET A 43 -3.83 -6.14 -13.26
N ILE A 44 -4.79 -6.84 -12.65
CA ILE A 44 -5.84 -7.59 -13.38
C ILE A 44 -6.69 -6.62 -14.22
N TRP A 45 -7.08 -5.50 -13.62
CA TRP A 45 -7.85 -4.48 -14.33
C TRP A 45 -7.02 -3.82 -15.44
N LEU A 46 -5.75 -3.51 -15.17
CA LEU A 46 -4.83 -2.95 -16.17
C LEU A 46 -4.64 -3.92 -17.34
N TRP A 47 -4.42 -5.21 -17.08
CA TRP A 47 -4.33 -6.25 -18.10
C TRP A 47 -5.60 -6.32 -18.95
N ARG A 48 -6.76 -6.31 -18.30
CA ARG A 48 -8.06 -6.36 -19.00
C ARG A 48 -8.28 -5.12 -19.87
N ASP A 49 -7.80 -3.97 -19.41
CA ASP A 49 -8.01 -2.69 -20.09
C ASP A 49 -6.96 -2.44 -21.21
N THR A 50 -5.71 -2.96 -21.10
CA THR A 50 -4.63 -2.69 -22.07
C THR A 50 -4.08 -3.91 -22.81
N GLY A 51 -4.09 -5.10 -22.20
CA GLY A 51 -3.42 -6.30 -22.73
C GLY A 51 -1.90 -6.18 -22.88
N ASP A 52 -1.28 -5.16 -22.27
CA ASP A 52 0.13 -4.80 -22.49
C ASP A 52 1.03 -5.35 -21.36
N PRO A 53 1.91 -6.33 -21.65
CA PRO A 53 2.79 -6.92 -20.64
C PRO A 53 3.85 -5.93 -20.12
N ALA A 54 4.28 -4.95 -20.94
CA ALA A 54 5.28 -3.96 -20.51
C ALA A 54 4.71 -3.05 -19.42
N ARG A 55 3.47 -2.60 -19.58
CA ARG A 55 2.77 -1.78 -18.57
C ARG A 55 2.58 -2.51 -17.24
N ILE A 56 2.31 -3.82 -17.28
CA ILE A 56 2.22 -4.62 -16.07
C ILE A 56 3.58 -4.74 -15.39
N ALA A 57 4.64 -4.98 -16.16
CA ALA A 57 6.00 -5.06 -15.63
C ALA A 57 6.45 -3.73 -15.01
N ASP A 58 6.12 -2.60 -15.63
CA ASP A 58 6.39 -1.26 -15.08
C ASP A 58 5.61 -1.04 -13.78
N HIS A 59 4.31 -1.33 -13.77
CA HIS A 59 3.49 -1.19 -12.57
C HIS A 59 3.99 -2.06 -11.41
N ALA A 60 4.42 -3.29 -11.70
CA ALA A 60 4.99 -4.19 -10.71
C ALA A 60 6.33 -3.69 -10.16
N ARG A 61 7.24 -3.22 -11.03
CA ARG A 61 8.53 -2.62 -10.64
C ARG A 61 8.32 -1.36 -9.80
N ALA A 62 7.40 -0.49 -10.21
CA ALA A 62 7.10 0.72 -9.46
C ALA A 62 6.53 0.41 -8.07
N THR A 63 5.60 -0.55 -8.00
CA THR A 63 5.03 -0.99 -6.72
C THR A 63 6.11 -1.55 -5.79
N PHE A 64 7.04 -2.37 -6.31
CA PHE A 64 8.15 -2.92 -5.51
C PHE A 64 8.97 -1.81 -4.82
N TRP A 65 9.38 -0.80 -5.57
CA TRP A 65 10.18 0.30 -5.04
C TRP A 65 9.42 1.18 -4.04
N LEU A 66 8.11 1.39 -4.25
CA LEU A 66 7.28 2.22 -3.38
C LEU A 66 6.79 1.49 -2.12
N VAL A 67 6.84 0.15 -2.08
CA VAL A 67 6.56 -0.62 -0.87
C VAL A 67 7.69 -0.43 0.16
N LEU A 68 8.95 -0.45 -0.26
CA LEU A 68 10.11 -0.30 0.64
C LEU A 68 10.00 0.89 1.62
N PRO A 69 9.75 2.13 1.15
CA PRO A 69 9.64 3.28 2.05
C PRO A 69 8.35 3.32 2.88
N SER A 70 7.38 2.43 2.63
CA SER A 70 6.20 2.26 3.50
C SER A 70 6.46 1.35 4.70
N LEU A 71 7.44 0.45 4.61
CA LEU A 71 7.74 -0.54 5.67
C LEU A 71 8.08 0.10 7.03
N PRO A 72 8.87 1.19 7.12
CA PRO A 72 9.23 1.79 8.41
C PRO A 72 8.03 2.24 9.25
N MET A 73 6.90 2.61 8.62
CA MET A 73 5.68 2.99 9.34
C MET A 73 5.17 1.86 10.24
N PHE A 74 5.28 0.59 9.81
CA PHE A 74 4.82 -0.57 10.58
C PHE A 74 5.65 -0.82 11.86
N LEU A 75 6.83 -0.20 11.97
CA LEU A 75 7.67 -0.24 13.17
C LEU A 75 7.54 1.04 14.00
N VAL A 76 7.47 2.20 13.35
CA VAL A 76 7.41 3.50 14.03
C VAL A 76 6.07 3.71 14.72
N LEU A 77 4.95 3.35 14.08
CA LEU A 77 3.62 3.49 14.67
C LEU A 77 3.48 2.76 16.01
N PRO A 78 3.71 1.43 16.10
CA PRO A 78 3.67 0.74 17.40
C PRO A 78 4.75 1.25 18.35
N GLY A 79 5.93 1.63 17.86
CA GLY A 79 7.01 2.20 18.69
C GLY A 79 6.61 3.50 19.38
N LEU A 80 5.90 4.40 18.69
CA LEU A 80 5.37 5.64 19.26
C LEU A 80 4.25 5.36 20.28
N MET A 81 3.34 4.43 19.95
CA MET A 81 2.25 4.05 20.84
C MET A 81 2.75 3.41 22.15
N LEU A 82 3.77 2.54 22.07
CA LEU A 82 4.40 1.93 23.24
C LEU A 82 5.16 2.93 24.11
N ARG A 83 5.54 4.09 23.58
CA ARG A 83 6.17 5.21 24.31
C ARG A 83 5.15 6.22 24.87
N GLY A 84 3.85 5.92 24.78
CA GLY A 84 2.79 6.76 25.36
C GLY A 84 2.24 7.85 24.44
N VAL A 85 2.64 7.88 23.16
CA VAL A 85 2.04 8.80 22.17
C VAL A 85 0.63 8.30 21.83
N THR A 86 -0.36 9.20 21.88
CA THR A 86 -1.74 8.84 21.53
C THR A 86 -1.88 8.49 20.04
N PHE A 87 -2.93 7.76 19.69
CA PHE A 87 -3.12 7.18 18.35
C PHE A 87 -3.04 8.21 17.21
N TRP A 88 -3.79 9.32 17.30
CA TRP A 88 -3.87 10.30 16.20
C TRP A 88 -2.55 11.00 15.90
N PRO A 89 -1.79 11.52 16.90
CA PRO A 89 -0.44 12.03 16.66
C PRO A 89 0.54 10.96 16.17
N ALA A 90 0.49 9.73 16.71
CA ALA A 90 1.36 8.64 16.29
C ALA A 90 1.13 8.28 14.81
N LEU A 91 -0.14 8.21 14.39
CA LEU A 91 -0.54 8.01 12.99
C LEU A 91 -0.04 9.15 12.11
N GLY A 92 -0.30 10.40 12.50
CA GLY A 92 0.12 11.59 11.75
C GLY A 92 1.64 11.64 11.53
N LEU A 93 2.43 11.41 12.58
CA LEU A 93 3.90 11.34 12.49
C LEU A 93 4.37 10.22 11.58
N SER A 94 3.74 9.04 11.67
CA SER A 94 4.11 7.90 10.83
C SER A 94 3.77 8.15 9.36
N CYS A 95 2.64 8.79 9.05
CA CYS A 95 2.31 9.20 7.69
C CYS A 95 3.28 10.25 7.13
N LEU A 96 3.66 11.25 7.93
CA LEU A 96 4.66 12.25 7.55
C LEU A 96 6.02 11.60 7.26
N LEU A 97 6.43 10.63 8.08
CA LEU A 97 7.62 9.84 7.83
C LEU A 97 7.53 9.07 6.50
N THR A 98 6.43 8.36 6.23
CA THR A 98 6.26 7.65 4.95
C THR A 98 6.32 8.60 3.76
N LEU A 99 5.70 9.78 3.85
CA LEU A 99 5.74 10.78 2.77
C LEU A 99 7.18 11.26 2.50
N THR A 100 7.93 11.57 3.55
CA THR A 100 9.34 11.99 3.41
C THR A 100 10.21 10.88 2.83
N LEU A 101 10.00 9.63 3.22
CA LEU A 101 10.68 8.47 2.67
C LEU A 101 10.30 8.19 1.20
N TYR A 102 9.04 8.41 0.81
CA TYR A 102 8.62 8.34 -0.60
C TYR A 102 9.36 9.36 -1.46
N LEU A 103 9.41 10.62 -1.02
CA LEU A 103 10.12 11.67 -1.74
C LEU A 103 11.62 11.38 -1.84
N ALA A 104 12.22 10.86 -0.76
CA ALA A 104 13.61 10.44 -0.75
C ALA A 104 13.86 9.28 -1.73
N MET A 105 13.02 8.24 -1.71
CA MET A 105 13.13 7.08 -2.60
C MET A 105 13.03 7.50 -4.07
N ILE A 106 12.05 8.35 -4.43
CA ILE A 106 11.90 8.85 -5.80
C ILE A 106 13.15 9.62 -6.24
N ARG A 107 13.74 10.46 -5.37
CA ARG A 107 14.99 11.17 -5.69
C ARG A 107 16.18 10.23 -5.83
N VAL A 108 16.30 9.21 -4.98
CA VAL A 108 17.36 8.20 -5.09
C VAL A 108 17.24 7.41 -6.39
N LEU A 109 16.04 6.97 -6.74
CA LEU A 109 15.80 6.22 -7.98
C LEU A 109 16.08 7.07 -9.21
N ALA A 110 15.64 8.33 -9.21
CA ALA A 110 15.96 9.27 -10.28
C ALA A 110 17.48 9.49 -10.42
N TRP A 111 18.20 9.59 -9.30
CA TRP A 111 19.66 9.71 -9.30
C TRP A 111 20.35 8.45 -9.86
N LEU A 112 19.79 7.26 -9.60
CA LEU A 112 20.26 5.99 -10.17
C LEU A 112 19.81 5.77 -11.63
N GLY A 113 19.08 6.71 -12.23
CA GLY A 113 18.56 6.60 -13.59
C GLY A 113 17.37 5.65 -13.75
N ILE A 114 16.74 5.24 -12.65
CA ILE A 114 15.54 4.39 -12.66
C ILE A 114 14.32 5.32 -12.72
N VAL A 115 13.62 5.30 -13.86
CA VAL A 115 12.35 6.02 -14.03
C VAL A 115 11.22 5.11 -13.58
N LEU A 116 10.45 5.57 -12.60
CA LEU A 116 9.23 4.92 -12.08
C LEU A 116 8.02 5.17 -12.99
#